data_AF-A0A3C0L694-F1
#
_entry.id   AF-A0A3C0L694-F1
#
_cell.length_a   1.000
_cell.length_b   1.000
_cell.length_c   1.000
_cell.angle_alpha   90.00
_cell.angle_beta   90.00
_cell.angle_gamma   90.00
#
_symmetry.space_group_name_H-M   'P 1'
#
loop_
_entity.id
_entity.type
_entity.pdbx_description
1 polymer ?
#
loop_
_entity_poly.entity_id
_entity_poly.type
_entity_poly.pdbx_seq_one_letter_code
_entity_poly.pdbx_strand_id
1 'polypeptide(L)'
;MKNKIKAFLDRKEIRDVFDIEFLTRKRVNISANYEELKKIKEIIGEFKKRDYYVTLGSLLDDDIREYYRKDNFTYLLGIINEKLSYE
;
A
#
# COMPACT_ATOMS: atom_id res chain seq x y z
N MET A 1 5.45 -12.25 -3.63
CA MET A 1 4.70 -11.25 -2.84
C MET A 1 4.59 -11.55 -1.35
N LYS A 2 4.44 -12.82 -0.90
CA LYS A 2 4.34 -13.15 0.54
C LYS A 2 5.44 -12.52 1.42
N ASN A 3 6.69 -12.54 0.98
CA ASN A 3 7.79 -11.94 1.76
C ASN A 3 7.71 -10.41 1.86
N LYS A 4 7.16 -9.71 0.85
CA LYS A 4 6.99 -8.25 0.89
C LYS A 4 5.89 -7.85 1.88
N ILE A 5 4.81 -8.63 1.95
CA ILE A 5 3.73 -8.37 2.91
C ILE A 5 4.19 -8.64 4.34
N LYS A 6 4.94 -9.71 4.59
CA LYS A 6 5.58 -9.92 5.89
C LYS A 6 6.54 -8.80 6.25
N ALA A 7 7.41 -8.38 5.33
CA ALA A 7 8.33 -7.27 5.58
C ALA A 7 7.59 -5.95 5.84
N PHE A 8 6.51 -5.68 5.10
CA PHE A 8 5.63 -4.56 5.34
C PHE A 8 4.98 -4.62 6.72
N LEU A 9 4.43 -5.76 7.13
CA LEU A 9 3.77 -5.89 8.44
C LEU A 9 4.74 -5.79 9.61
N ASP A 10 6.00 -6.16 9.39
CA ASP A 10 7.08 -6.05 10.36
C ASP A 10 7.59 -4.60 10.48
N ARG A 11 7.90 -3.95 9.35
CA ARG A 11 8.50 -2.60 9.33
C ARG A 11 7.47 -1.47 9.38
N LYS A 12 6.27 -1.72 8.89
CA LYS A 12 5.17 -0.76 8.72
C LYS A 12 5.59 0.50 7.94
N GLU A 13 6.41 0.31 6.91
CA GLU A 13 6.90 1.41 6.07
C GLU A 13 5.99 1.67 4.86
N ILE A 14 5.77 2.95 4.57
CA ILE A 14 4.94 3.40 3.44
C ILE A 14 5.52 2.97 2.07
N ARG A 15 6.84 2.77 1.99
CA ARG A 15 7.53 2.30 0.78
C ARG A 15 7.05 0.91 0.36
N ASP A 16 6.90 0.00 1.32
CA ASP A 16 6.45 -1.35 1.00
C ASP A 16 4.99 -1.36 0.53
N VAL A 17 4.13 -0.47 1.06
CA VAL A 17 2.77 -0.27 0.56
C VAL A 17 2.77 0.16 -0.90
N PHE A 18 3.62 1.13 -1.23
CA PHE A 18 3.80 1.57 -2.60
C PHE A 18 4.26 0.43 -3.50
N ASP A 19 5.25 -0.36 -3.08
CA ASP A 19 5.74 -1.50 -3.85
C ASP A 19 4.64 -2.55 -4.08
N ILE A 20 3.81 -2.83 -3.06
CA ILE A 20 2.64 -3.71 -3.19
C ILE A 20 1.65 -3.16 -4.20
N GLU A 21 1.26 -1.88 -4.09
CA GLU A 21 0.31 -1.26 -5.03
C GLU A 21 0.88 -1.25 -6.46
N PHE A 22 2.15 -0.87 -6.61
CA PHE A 22 2.84 -0.81 -7.89
C PHE A 22 2.89 -2.17 -8.57
N LEU A 23 3.23 -3.23 -7.84
CA LEU A 23 3.19 -4.59 -8.35
C LEU A 23 1.75 -5.03 -8.67
N THR A 24 0.78 -4.64 -7.85
CA THR A 24 -0.64 -4.97 -8.09
C THR A 24 -1.15 -4.32 -9.38
N ARG A 25 -0.78 -3.06 -9.65
CA ARG A 25 -1.04 -2.39 -10.93
C ARG A 25 -0.39 -3.11 -12.11
N LYS A 26 0.77 -3.74 -11.91
CA LYS A 26 1.41 -4.62 -12.89
C LYS A 26 0.75 -6.01 -13.02
N ARG A 27 -0.47 -6.17 -12.50
CA ARG A 27 -1.23 -7.45 -12.44
C ARG A 27 -0.56 -8.54 -11.61
N VAL A 28 0.29 -8.19 -10.65
CA VAL A 28 0.81 -9.17 -9.70
C VAL A 28 -0.24 -9.37 -8.60
N ASN A 29 -0.73 -10.61 -8.45
CA ASN A 29 -1.78 -10.91 -7.50
C ASN A 29 -1.28 -10.79 -6.05
N ILE A 30 -1.96 -9.98 -5.24
CA ILE A 30 -1.70 -9.85 -3.80
C ILE A 30 -1.96 -11.21 -3.15
N SER A 31 -0.88 -11.87 -2.76
CA SER A 31 -0.89 -13.16 -2.05
C SER A 31 -0.85 -12.92 -0.54
N ALA A 32 -1.91 -12.28 -0.04
CA ALA A 32 -2.14 -11.98 1.37
C ALA A 32 -3.39 -12.72 1.86
N ASN A 33 -3.40 -13.12 3.14
CA ASN A 33 -4.59 -13.67 3.78
C ASN A 33 -5.52 -12.54 4.25
N TYR A 34 -6.77 -12.86 4.58
CA TYR A 34 -7.77 -11.92 5.09
C TYR A 34 -7.24 -11.05 6.26
N GLU A 35 -6.64 -11.68 7.27
CA GLU A 35 -6.07 -10.95 8.42
C GLU A 35 -4.95 -9.99 8.01
N GLU A 36 -4.12 -10.38 7.06
CA GLU A 36 -3.02 -9.57 6.56
C GLU A 36 -3.56 -8.38 5.76
N LEU A 37 -4.57 -8.60 4.91
CA LEU A 37 -5.28 -7.55 4.18
C LEU A 37 -5.90 -6.51 5.12
N LYS A 38 -6.52 -6.99 6.22
CA LYS A 38 -7.10 -6.12 7.24
C LYS A 38 -6.02 -5.28 7.94
N LYS A 39 -4.90 -5.88 8.33
CA LYS A 39 -3.75 -5.16 8.89
C LYS A 39 -3.16 -4.14 7.92
N ILE A 40 -3.01 -4.50 6.64
CA ILE A 40 -2.55 -3.57 5.61
C ILE A 40 -3.47 -2.35 5.54
N LYS A 41 -4.79 -2.57 5.48
CA LYS A 41 -5.76 -1.48 5.48
C LYS A 41 -5.65 -0.59 6.72
N GLU A 42 -5.50 -1.19 7.91
CA GLU A 42 -5.32 -0.45 9.16
C GLU A 42 -4.06 0.43 9.13
N ILE A 43 -2.90 -0.17 8.81
CA ILE A 43 -1.61 0.53 8.75
C ILE A 43 -1.65 1.64 7.68
N ILE A 44 -2.29 1.39 6.54
CA ILE A 44 -2.47 2.42 5.51
C ILE A 44 -3.23 3.63 6.06
N GLY A 45 -4.25 3.38 6.89
CA GLY A 45 -5.01 4.42 7.59
C GLY A 45 -4.23 5.15 8.67
N GLU A 46 -3.20 4.52 9.25
CA GLU A 46 -2.32 5.16 10.24
C GLU A 46 -1.29 6.11 9.62
N PHE A 47 -0.96 5.97 8.33
CA PHE A 47 -0.01 6.86 7.66
C PHE A 47 -0.52 8.29 7.62
N LYS A 48 0.34 9.22 8.03
CA LYS A 48 0.04 10.65 7.97
C LYS A 48 0.53 11.23 6.66
N LYS A 49 -0.02 12.37 6.26
CA LYS A 49 0.45 13.11 5.07
C LYS A 49 1.97 13.28 5.04
N ARG A 50 2.64 13.51 6.18
CA ARG A 50 4.10 13.61 6.22
C ARG A 50 4.81 12.37 5.66
N ASP A 51 4.28 11.17 5.87
CA ASP A 51 4.88 9.92 5.39
C ASP A 51 4.79 9.85 3.87
N TYR A 52 3.66 10.29 3.29
CA TYR A 52 3.50 10.44 1.84
C TYR A 52 4.40 11.53 1.26
N TYR A 53 4.57 12.65 1.96
CA TYR A 53 5.31 13.80 1.44
C TYR A 53 6.83 13.67 1.62
N VAL A 54 7.29 13.07 2.72
CA VAL A 54 8.71 12.94 3.10
C VAL A 54 9.24 11.59 2.65
N THR A 55 8.74 10.49 3.23
CA THR A 55 9.28 9.15 2.98
C THR A 55 9.00 8.72 1.55
N LEU A 56 7.73 8.74 1.16
CA LEU A 56 7.33 8.33 -0.18
C LEU A 56 7.77 9.38 -1.22
N GLY A 57 7.60 10.67 -0.91
CA GLY A 57 8.05 11.76 -1.77
C GLY A 57 9.55 11.85 -2.01
N SER A 58 10.40 11.24 -1.16
CA SER A 58 11.85 11.12 -1.40
C SER A 58 12.21 9.93 -2.28
N LEU A 59 11.27 8.98 -2.47
CA LEU A 59 11.47 7.77 -3.25
C LEU A 59 10.84 7.84 -4.64
N LEU A 60 9.90 8.76 -4.84
CA LEU A 60 9.12 8.91 -6.07
C LEU A 60 9.47 10.19 -6.82
N ASP A 61 9.43 10.10 -8.14
CA ASP A 61 9.46 11.25 -9.04
C ASP A 61 8.23 12.16 -8.86
N ASP A 62 8.36 13.43 -9.23
CA ASP A 62 7.36 14.48 -8.95
C ASP A 62 5.98 14.13 -9.53
N ASP A 63 5.96 13.49 -10.70
CA ASP A 63 4.75 13.03 -11.41
C ASP A 63 3.96 11.99 -10.59
N ILE A 64 4.67 10.99 -10.05
CA ILE A 64 4.06 9.92 -9.24
C ILE A 64 3.69 10.47 -7.85
N ARG A 65 4.51 11.36 -7.31
CA ARG A 65 4.27 12.00 -6.00
C ARG A 65 2.96 12.78 -5.98
N GLU A 66 2.58 13.49 -7.04
CA GLU A 66 1.31 14.21 -7.08
C GLU A 66 0.12 13.25 -6.91
N TYR A 67 0.14 12.11 -7.59
CA TYR A 67 -0.87 11.07 -7.46
C TYR A 67 -1.00 10.60 -6.01
N TYR A 68 0.08 10.14 -5.37
CA TYR A 68 0.02 9.63 -3.99
C TYR A 68 -0.26 10.71 -2.95
N ARG A 69 -0.01 11.99 -3.25
CA ARG A 69 -0.39 13.09 -2.36
C ARG A 69 -1.90 13.36 -2.37
N LYS A 70 -2.53 13.20 -3.53
CA LYS A 70 -3.95 13.51 -3.73
C LYS A 70 -4.84 12.30 -3.46
N ASP A 71 -4.46 11.17 -4.05
CA ASP A 71 -5.20 9.90 -4.00
C ASP A 71 -4.76 9.02 -2.81
N ASN A 72 -3.51 9.13 -2.34
CA ASN A 72 -2.93 8.17 -1.40
C ASN A 72 -2.96 6.75 -2.01
N PHE A 73 -3.31 5.73 -1.23
CA PHE A 73 -3.39 4.33 -1.68
C PHE A 73 -4.83 3.89 -2.02
N THR A 74 -5.65 4.76 -2.62
CA THR A 74 -7.05 4.44 -2.96
C THR A 74 -7.19 3.18 -3.80
N TYR A 75 -6.27 2.98 -4.76
CA TYR A 75 -6.30 1.82 -5.65
C TYR A 75 -6.05 0.52 -4.86
N LEU A 76 -4.99 0.48 -4.06
CA LEU A 76 -4.71 -0.66 -3.20
C LEU A 76 -5.85 -0.92 -2.21
N LEU A 77 -6.39 0.13 -1.58
CA LEU A 77 -7.52 0.02 -0.66
C LEU A 77 -8.76 -0.54 -1.35
N GLY A 78 -9.03 -0.16 -2.60
CA GLY A 78 -10.11 -0.71 -3.41
C GLY A 78 -9.98 -2.22 -3.60
N ILE A 79 -8.79 -2.68 -4.01
CA ILE A 79 -8.51 -4.11 -4.20
C ILE A 79 -8.57 -4.88 -2.88
N ILE A 80 -8.03 -4.30 -1.81
CA ILE A 80 -8.11 -4.90 -0.48
C ILE A 80 -9.57 -5.03 -0.05
N ASN A 81 -10.38 -3.97 -0.18
CA ASN A 81 -11.80 -4.01 0.18
C ASN A 81 -12.57 -5.02 -0.68
N GLU A 82 -12.30 -5.10 -1.98
CA GLU A 82 -12.91 -6.10 -2.85
C GLU A 82 -12.58 -7.52 -2.37
N LYS A 83 -11.30 -7.81 -2.10
CA LYS A 83 -10.88 -9.11 -1.55
C LYS A 83 -11.50 -9.40 -0.17
N LEU A 84 -11.65 -8.39 0.68
CA LEU A 84 -12.28 -8.53 2.00
C LEU A 84 -13.80 -8.71 1.92
N SER A 85 -14.45 -8.28 0.83
CA SER A 85 -15.90 -8.34 0.66
C SER A 85 -16.39 -9.65 0.03
N TYR A 86 -15.48 -10.50 -0.47
CA TYR A 86 -15.78 -11.78 -1.11
C TYR A 86 -15.71 -12.99 -0.14
N GLU A 87 -15.56 -12.77 1.17
CA GLU A 87 -15.58 -13.80 2.24
C GLU A 87 -16.84 -13.71 3.11
#